data_AF-A0AAW9Q254-F1
#
_entry.id   AF-A0AAW9Q254-F1
#
_cell.length_a   1.000
_cell.length_b   1.000
_cell.length_c   1.000
_cell.angle_alpha   90.00
_cell.angle_beta   90.00
_cell.angle_gamma   90.00
#
_symmetry.space_group_name_H-M   'P 1'
#
loop_
_entity.id
_entity.type
_entity.pdbx_description
1 polymer ?
#
loop_
_entity_poly.entity_id
_entity_poly.type
_entity_poly.pdbx_seq_one_letter_code
_entity_poly.pdbx_strand_id
1 'polypeptide(L)'
;MLPLAILANSPERLEVLRQVANRSEEIVEQNIRGNVMAASAVLAGLVLGKDSIRQILRSEVMRESVIYQDILLEGLQQGLQQGLQQGEAILVLRLLKCKFGAISLRTQKAIQQLSTDRLENLGEALLGFTSLADLSAWLQQNKEK
;
A
#
# COMPACT_ATOMS: atom_id res chain seq x y z
N MET A 1 -15.70 22.14 -17.29
CA MET A 1 -14.59 21.89 -16.35
C MET A 1 -15.14 21.28 -15.06
N LEU A 2 -15.51 20.00 -15.05
CA LEU A 2 -16.20 19.40 -13.89
C LEU A 2 -15.25 19.03 -12.73
N PRO A 3 -14.08 18.39 -12.94
CA PRO A 3 -13.24 17.95 -11.83
C PRO A 3 -12.58 19.10 -11.05
N LEU A 4 -12.19 20.18 -11.74
CA LEU A 4 -11.50 21.33 -11.14
C LEU A 4 -12.42 22.21 -10.28
N ALA A 5 -13.74 22.12 -10.45
CA ALA A 5 -14.70 22.95 -9.71
C ALA A 5 -14.63 22.69 -8.20
N ILE A 6 -14.27 21.46 -7.80
CA ILE A 6 -14.14 21.03 -6.40
C ILE A 6 -13.00 21.77 -5.68
N LEU A 7 -11.99 22.23 -6.42
CA LEU A 7 -10.85 22.98 -5.89
C LEU A 7 -11.14 24.47 -5.65
N ALA A 8 -12.29 24.98 -6.12
CA ALA A 8 -12.66 26.35 -5.84
C ALA A 8 -12.73 26.58 -4.32
N ASN A 9 -12.26 27.73 -3.84
CA ASN A 9 -12.31 28.09 -2.44
C ASN A 9 -13.76 28.45 -2.03
N SER A 10 -14.62 27.44 -1.95
CA SER A 10 -16.03 27.53 -1.60
C SER A 10 -16.32 26.76 -0.32
N PRO A 11 -17.22 27.22 0.56
CA PRO A 11 -17.70 26.41 1.68
C PRO A 11 -18.53 25.19 1.24
N GLU A 12 -18.99 25.14 -0.02
CA GLU A 12 -19.95 24.14 -0.53
C GLU A 12 -19.30 22.96 -1.28
N ARG A 13 -18.02 22.66 -1.03
CA ARG A 13 -17.25 21.65 -1.79
C ARG A 13 -17.90 20.26 -1.87
N LEU A 14 -18.59 19.84 -0.80
CA LEU A 14 -19.32 18.57 -0.79
C LEU A 14 -20.50 18.58 -1.77
N GLU A 15 -21.22 19.69 -1.86
CA GLU A 15 -22.33 19.84 -2.78
C GLU A 15 -21.83 19.92 -4.23
N VAL A 16 -20.73 20.65 -4.45
CA VAL A 16 -20.04 20.67 -5.75
C VAL A 16 -19.63 19.25 -6.17
N LEU A 17 -19.10 18.43 -5.26
CA LEU A 17 -18.75 17.04 -5.54
C LEU A 17 -19.98 16.19 -5.90
N ARG A 18 -21.12 16.37 -5.22
CA ARG A 18 -22.39 15.70 -5.58
C ARG A 18 -22.87 16.10 -6.96
N GLN A 19 -22.81 17.39 -7.28
CA GLN A 19 -23.20 17.89 -8.61
C GLN A 19 -22.31 17.32 -9.71
N VAL A 20 -20.98 17.22 -9.48
CA VAL A 20 -20.05 16.57 -10.41
C VAL A 20 -20.40 15.10 -10.60
N ALA A 21 -20.69 14.37 -9.52
CA ALA A 21 -21.10 12.97 -9.59
C ALA A 21 -22.39 12.80 -10.41
N ASN A 22 -23.43 13.56 -10.10
CA ASN A 22 -24.71 13.50 -10.80
C ASN A 22 -24.56 13.86 -12.29
N ARG A 23 -23.80 14.91 -12.59
CA ARG A 23 -23.59 15.35 -13.99
C ARG A 23 -22.76 14.36 -14.80
N SER A 24 -21.89 13.59 -14.14
CA SER A 24 -21.14 12.53 -14.81
C SER A 24 -22.04 11.41 -15.36
N GLU A 25 -23.26 11.24 -14.82
CA GLU A 25 -24.21 10.24 -15.31
C GLU A 25 -24.70 10.53 -16.74
N GLU A 26 -24.65 11.79 -17.17
CA GLU A 26 -24.95 12.23 -18.54
C GLU A 26 -23.89 11.76 -19.55
N ILE A 27 -22.69 11.36 -19.10
CA ILE A 27 -21.59 10.94 -19.97
C ILE A 27 -21.84 9.54 -20.50
N VAL A 28 -22.21 9.40 -21.78
CA VAL A 28 -22.55 8.11 -22.41
C VAL A 28 -21.37 7.12 -22.39
N GLU A 29 -20.15 7.59 -22.67
CA GLU A 29 -18.97 6.72 -22.74
C GLU A 29 -18.47 6.35 -21.34
N GLN A 30 -18.43 5.04 -21.03
CA GLN A 30 -18.12 4.54 -19.69
C GLN A 30 -16.68 4.85 -19.24
N ASN A 31 -15.71 4.74 -20.14
CA ASN A 31 -14.31 5.11 -19.91
C ASN A 31 -14.15 6.61 -19.56
N ILE A 32 -14.81 7.53 -20.28
CA ILE A 32 -14.76 8.97 -20.02
C ILE A 32 -15.42 9.26 -18.68
N ARG A 33 -16.58 8.66 -18.42
CA ARG A 33 -17.27 8.77 -17.13
C ARG A 33 -16.36 8.31 -15.98
N GLY A 34 -15.74 7.14 -16.12
CA GLY A 34 -14.80 6.60 -15.13
C GLY A 34 -13.61 7.52 -14.90
N ASN A 35 -13.00 8.04 -15.97
CA ASN A 35 -11.88 8.98 -15.90
C ASN A 35 -12.25 10.29 -15.19
N VAL A 36 -13.43 10.85 -15.48
CA VAL A 36 -13.93 12.06 -14.81
C VAL A 36 -14.15 11.80 -13.33
N MET A 37 -14.73 10.65 -12.97
CA MET A 37 -14.97 10.27 -11.59
C MET A 37 -13.65 10.05 -10.82
N ALA A 38 -12.70 9.34 -11.42
CA ALA A 38 -11.39 9.10 -10.82
C ALA A 38 -10.63 10.43 -10.62
N ALA A 39 -10.57 11.29 -11.63
CA ALA A 39 -9.94 12.61 -11.51
C ALA A 39 -10.63 13.48 -10.44
N SER A 40 -11.96 13.46 -10.38
CA SER A 40 -12.72 14.20 -9.37
C SER A 40 -12.44 13.70 -7.96
N ALA A 41 -12.28 12.38 -7.76
CA ALA A 41 -11.90 11.82 -6.47
C ALA A 41 -10.49 12.23 -6.03
N VAL A 42 -9.53 12.23 -6.96
CA VAL A 42 -8.14 12.67 -6.69
C VAL A 42 -8.13 14.14 -6.27
N LEU A 43 -8.81 15.01 -7.02
CA LEU A 43 -8.87 16.43 -6.71
C LEU A 43 -9.64 16.73 -5.42
N ALA A 44 -10.76 16.03 -5.19
CA ALA A 44 -11.52 16.12 -3.95
C ALA A 44 -10.67 15.73 -2.74
N GLY A 45 -9.80 14.72 -2.88
CA GLY A 45 -8.89 14.27 -1.82
C GLY A 45 -7.91 15.32 -1.32
N LEU A 46 -7.67 16.39 -2.10
CA LEU A 46 -6.82 17.50 -1.69
C LEU A 46 -7.50 18.47 -0.71
N VAL A 47 -8.84 18.48 -0.66
CA VAL A 47 -9.63 19.49 0.05
C VAL A 47 -10.76 18.90 0.91
N LEU A 48 -11.03 17.59 0.79
CA LEU A 48 -12.10 16.87 1.50
C LEU A 48 -11.55 15.58 2.15
N GLY A 49 -12.23 15.14 3.21
CA GLY A 49 -11.95 13.88 3.87
C GLY A 49 -12.36 12.66 3.03
N LYS A 50 -11.57 11.59 3.13
CA LYS A 50 -11.77 10.34 2.39
C LYS A 50 -13.17 9.74 2.56
N ASP A 51 -13.72 9.80 3.76
CA ASP A 51 -15.04 9.22 4.06
C ASP A 51 -16.16 9.97 3.35
N SER A 52 -16.11 11.30 3.33
CA SER A 52 -17.07 12.12 2.60
C SER A 52 -17.01 11.88 1.09
N ILE A 53 -15.81 11.71 0.54
CA ILE A 53 -15.63 11.40 -0.89
C ILE A 53 -16.24 10.05 -1.22
N ARG A 54 -15.98 9.01 -0.42
CA ARG A 54 -16.49 7.65 -0.63
C ARG A 54 -18.02 7.54 -0.55
N GLN A 55 -18.66 8.42 0.23
CA GLN A 55 -20.12 8.49 0.29
C GLN A 55 -20.73 9.03 -1.02
N ILE A 56 -19.99 9.80 -1.81
CA ILE A 56 -20.48 10.47 -3.02
C ILE A 56 -19.98 9.75 -4.28
N LEU A 57 -18.67 9.51 -4.38
CA LEU A 57 -18.04 8.85 -5.52
C LEU A 57 -17.87 7.36 -5.22
N ARG A 58 -18.71 6.54 -5.85
CA ARG A 58 -18.65 5.07 -5.73
C ARG A 58 -17.49 4.51 -6.54
N SER A 59 -16.74 3.57 -5.95
CA SER A 59 -15.53 2.99 -6.56
C SER A 59 -15.80 2.22 -7.83
N GLU A 60 -16.99 1.64 -8.00
CA GLU A 60 -17.35 0.82 -9.16
C GLU A 60 -17.30 1.64 -10.46
N VAL A 61 -17.79 2.89 -10.44
CA VAL A 61 -17.79 3.76 -11.63
C VAL A 61 -16.36 4.19 -12.00
N MET A 62 -15.48 4.36 -11.03
CA MET A 62 -14.08 4.75 -11.26
C MET A 62 -13.24 3.63 -11.85
N ARG A 63 -13.65 2.36 -11.74
CA ARG A 63 -12.88 1.21 -12.26
C ARG A 63 -12.75 1.21 -13.78
N GLU A 64 -13.62 1.91 -14.50
CA GLU A 64 -13.50 2.12 -15.94
C GLU A 64 -12.33 3.05 -16.32
N SER A 65 -11.77 3.79 -15.35
CA SER A 65 -10.60 4.62 -15.59
C SER A 65 -9.32 3.77 -15.69
N VAL A 66 -8.55 3.97 -16.76
CA VAL A 66 -7.24 3.33 -16.92
C VAL A 66 -6.27 3.76 -15.82
N ILE A 67 -6.27 5.05 -15.45
CA ILE A 67 -5.39 5.58 -14.39
C ILE A 67 -5.77 5.02 -13.02
N TYR A 68 -7.07 4.87 -12.74
CA TYR A 68 -7.51 4.26 -11.48
C TYR A 68 -7.05 2.79 -11.36
N GLN A 69 -7.15 2.04 -12.46
CA GLN A 69 -6.67 0.65 -12.51
C GLN A 69 -5.16 0.56 -12.30
N ASP A 70 -4.38 1.43 -12.93
CA ASP A 70 -2.92 1.47 -12.77
C ASP A 70 -2.54 1.75 -11.30
N ILE A 71 -3.16 2.74 -10.66
CA ILE A 71 -2.94 3.04 -9.23
C ILE A 71 -3.34 1.85 -8.34
N LEU A 72 -4.45 1.18 -8.65
CA LEU A 72 -4.89 0.00 -7.91
C LEU A 72 -3.90 -1.16 -8.04
N LEU A 73 -3.38 -1.40 -9.25
CA LEU A 73 -2.39 -2.44 -9.52
C LEU A 73 -1.06 -2.15 -8.81
N GLU A 74 -0.57 -0.92 -8.86
CA GLU A 74 0.63 -0.51 -8.12
C GLU A 74 0.45 -0.74 -6.62
N GLY A 75 -0.68 -0.31 -6.05
CA GLY A 75 -0.99 -0.51 -4.64
C GLY A 75 -1.09 -1.99 -4.26
N LEU A 76 -1.66 -2.83 -5.12
CA LEU A 76 -1.74 -4.28 -4.90
C LEU A 76 -0.36 -4.93 -4.97
N GLN A 77 0.48 -4.53 -5.93
CA GLN A 77 1.85 -5.04 -6.05
C GLN A 77 2.69 -4.66 -4.82
N GLN A 78 2.64 -3.39 -4.39
CA GLN A 78 3.30 -2.93 -3.18
C GLN A 78 2.79 -3.68 -1.94
N GLY A 79 1.47 -3.84 -1.81
CA GLY A 79 0.86 -4.56 -0.70
C GLY A 79 1.25 -6.04 -0.65
N LEU A 80 1.32 -6.70 -1.81
CA LEU A 80 1.77 -8.09 -1.91
C LEU A 80 3.25 -8.23 -1.52
N GLN A 81 4.10 -7.34 -2.01
CA GLN A 81 5.53 -7.34 -1.69
C GLN A 81 5.77 -7.09 -0.19
N GLN A 82 5.09 -6.09 0.39
CA GLN A 82 5.16 -5.82 1.82
C GLN A 82 4.62 -6.98 2.65
N GLY A 83 3.50 -7.58 2.24
CA GLY A 83 2.90 -8.73 2.92
C GLY A 83 3.80 -9.95 2.92
N LEU A 84 4.47 -10.24 1.80
CA LEU A 84 5.43 -11.33 1.67
C LEU A 84 6.64 -11.12 2.60
N GLN A 85 7.27 -9.95 2.51
CA GLN A 85 8.42 -9.59 3.36
C GLN A 85 8.10 -9.64 4.86
N GLN A 86 6.94 -9.10 5.27
CA GLN A 86 6.49 -9.18 6.66
C GLN A 86 6.22 -10.62 7.10
N GLY A 87 5.58 -11.43 6.24
CA GLY A 87 5.28 -12.82 6.52
C GLY A 87 6.54 -13.66 6.74
N GLU A 88 7.54 -13.50 5.88
CA GLU A 88 8.84 -14.18 6.00
C GLU A 88 9.61 -13.72 7.24
N ALA A 89 9.67 -12.42 7.52
CA ALA A 89 10.33 -11.90 8.71
C ALA A 89 9.68 -12.48 9.98
N ILE A 90 8.35 -12.55 10.04
CA ILE A 90 7.62 -13.16 11.15
C ILE A 90 7.99 -14.64 11.28
N LEU A 91 8.02 -15.39 10.17
CA LEU A 91 8.38 -16.81 10.19
C LEU A 91 9.81 -17.02 10.69
N VAL A 92 10.78 -16.30 10.15
CA VAL A 92 12.20 -16.36 10.57
C VAL A 92 12.35 -16.04 12.05
N LEU A 93 11.69 -14.97 12.54
CA LEU A 93 11.73 -14.61 13.96
C LEU A 93 11.14 -15.69 14.86
N ARG A 94 10.06 -16.36 14.43
CA ARG A 94 9.48 -17.50 15.15
C ARG A 94 10.45 -18.68 15.18
N LEU A 95 11.09 -19.01 14.06
CA LEU A 95 12.07 -20.10 13.98
C LEU A 95 13.28 -19.84 14.88
N LEU A 96 13.84 -18.62 14.84
CA LEU A 96 14.94 -18.23 15.72
C LEU A 96 14.53 -18.28 17.18
N LYS A 97 13.30 -17.85 17.51
CA LYS A 97 12.80 -17.89 18.88
C LYS A 97 12.64 -19.33 19.37
N CYS A 98 12.19 -20.23 18.51
CA CYS A 98 12.09 -21.66 18.83
C CYS A 98 13.48 -22.30 19.04
N LYS A 99 14.48 -21.94 18.22
CA LYS A 99 15.81 -22.54 18.26
C LYS A 99 16.71 -22.00 19.37
N PHE A 100 16.65 -20.69 19.63
CA PHE A 100 17.58 -19.99 20.52
C PHE A 100 16.90 -19.26 21.69
N GLY A 101 15.57 -19.29 21.79
CA GLY A 101 14.83 -18.61 22.85
C GLY A 101 14.69 -17.10 22.61
N ALA A 102 14.89 -16.30 23.65
CA ALA A 102 14.68 -14.85 23.57
C ALA A 102 15.72 -14.17 22.66
N ILE A 103 15.23 -13.37 21.70
CA ILE A 103 16.05 -12.58 20.78
C ILE A 103 15.92 -11.10 21.12
N SER A 104 17.02 -10.36 21.09
CA SER A 104 17.02 -8.93 21.36
C SER A 104 16.13 -8.13 20.39
N LEU A 105 15.49 -7.06 20.88
CA LEU A 105 14.65 -6.19 20.05
C LEU A 105 15.44 -5.56 18.87
N ARG A 106 16.73 -5.29 19.07
CA ARG A 106 17.63 -4.79 18.03
C ARG A 106 17.74 -5.77 16.86
N THR A 107 17.96 -7.05 17.17
CA THR A 107 18.05 -8.12 16.17
C THR A 107 16.70 -8.32 15.48
N GLN A 108 15.59 -8.26 16.22
CA GLN A 108 14.25 -8.37 15.63
C GLN A 108 13.99 -7.27 14.59
N LYS A 109 14.30 -6.01 14.92
CA LYS A 109 14.18 -4.88 14.00
C LYS A 109 15.08 -5.03 12.78
N ALA A 110 16.32 -5.51 12.97
CA ALA A 110 17.23 -5.74 11.85
C ALA A 110 16.66 -6.78 10.87
N ILE A 111 16.08 -7.87 11.37
CA ILE A 111 15.47 -8.91 10.53
C ILE A 111 14.22 -8.38 9.81
N GLN A 112 13.38 -7.60 10.50
CA GLN A 112 12.19 -6.97 9.90
C GLN A 112 12.50 -5.95 8.80
N GLN A 113 13.76 -5.51 8.68
CA GLN A 113 14.20 -4.58 7.65
C GLN A 113 14.91 -5.27 6.47
N LEU A 114 15.12 -6.59 6.54
CA LEU A 114 15.69 -7.34 5.43
C LEU A 114 14.70 -7.44 4.27
N SER A 115 15.23 -7.41 3.05
CA SER A 115 14.48 -7.79 1.85
C SER A 115 14.06 -9.26 1.88
N THR A 116 13.03 -9.59 1.10
CA THR A 116 12.52 -10.96 0.89
C THR A 116 13.67 -11.93 0.57
N ASP A 117 14.49 -11.64 -0.44
CA ASP A 117 15.63 -12.48 -0.81
C ASP A 117 16.58 -12.73 0.37
N ARG A 118 16.82 -11.72 1.21
CA ARG A 118 17.67 -11.87 2.40
C ARG A 118 17.00 -12.69 3.49
N LEU A 119 15.69 -12.58 3.65
CA LEU A 119 14.92 -13.38 4.59
C LEU A 119 14.89 -14.85 4.19
N GLU A 120 14.71 -15.15 2.91
CA GLU A 120 14.80 -16.52 2.37
C GLU A 120 16.19 -17.12 2.63
N ASN A 121 17.25 -16.39 2.27
CA ASN A 121 18.64 -16.81 2.52
C ASN A 121 18.93 -17.02 4.03
N LEU A 122 18.38 -16.16 4.89
CA LEU A 122 18.48 -16.33 6.34
C LEU A 122 17.74 -17.58 6.81
N GLY A 123 16.58 -17.88 6.23
CA GLY A 123 15.81 -19.08 6.52
C GLY A 123 16.59 -20.38 6.25
N GLU A 124 17.31 -20.44 5.14
CA GLU A 124 18.20 -21.58 4.83
C GLU A 124 19.41 -21.64 5.75
N ALA A 125 20.10 -20.50 5.94
CA ALA A 125 21.29 -20.42 6.80
C ALA A 125 20.97 -20.79 8.26
N LEU A 126 19.76 -20.48 8.73
CA LEU A 126 19.29 -20.78 10.08
C LEU A 126 19.38 -22.27 10.41
N LEU A 127 19.21 -23.15 9.42
CA LEU A 127 19.34 -24.60 9.61
C LEU A 127 20.74 -24.98 10.08
N GLY A 128 21.78 -24.32 9.57
CA GLY A 128 23.18 -24.55 9.92
C GLY A 128 23.65 -23.84 11.19
N PHE A 129 22.89 -22.88 11.73
CA PHE A 129 23.31 -22.13 12.92
C PHE A 129 23.37 -23.01 14.17
N THR A 130 24.41 -22.85 14.97
CA THR A 130 24.61 -23.51 16.26
C THR A 130 24.45 -22.55 17.43
N SER A 131 24.60 -21.24 17.18
CA SER A 131 24.51 -20.20 18.21
C SER A 131 23.97 -18.88 17.67
N LEU A 132 23.63 -17.96 18.58
CA LEU A 132 23.28 -16.58 18.24
C LEU A 132 24.47 -15.78 17.67
N ALA A 133 25.71 -16.24 17.86
CA ALA A 133 26.88 -15.62 17.25
C ALA A 133 26.87 -15.81 15.72
N ASP A 134 26.41 -16.97 15.23
CA ASP A 134 26.28 -17.26 13.80
C ASP A 134 25.29 -16.29 13.14
N LEU A 135 24.13 -16.08 13.78
CA LEU A 135 23.14 -15.08 13.35
C LEU A 135 23.74 -13.67 13.32
N SER A 136 24.49 -13.30 14.34
CA SER A 136 25.09 -11.97 14.44
C SER A 136 26.12 -11.74 13.34
N ALA A 137 26.95 -12.75 13.04
CA ALA A 137 27.91 -12.71 11.94
C ALA A 137 27.22 -12.62 10.58
N TRP A 138 26.17 -13.43 10.38
CA TRP A 138 25.38 -13.42 9.14
C TRP A 138 24.76 -12.05 8.87
N LEU A 139 24.13 -11.43 9.89
CA LEU A 139 23.52 -10.10 9.76
C LEU A 139 24.55 -8.99 9.47
N GLN A 140 25.80 -9.14 9.92
CA GLN A 140 26.86 -8.18 9.60
C GLN A 140 27.31 -8.29 8.14
N GLN A 141 27.34 -9.50 7.59
CA GLN A 141 27.75 -9.76 6.20
C GLN A 141 26.64 -9.45 5.18
N ASN A 142 25.37 -9.53 5.60
CA ASN A 142 24.20 -9.42 4.73
C ASN A 142 23.35 -8.18 5.04
N LYS A 143 23.98 -7.03 5.28
CA LYS A 143 23.26 -5.76 5.45
C LYS A 143 22.65 -5.32 4.12
N GLU A 144 21.47 -4.71 4.21
CA GLU A 144 20.91 -3.91 3.10
C GLU A 144 21.86 -2.76 2.76
N LYS A 145 22.01 -2.46 1.46
CA LYS A 145 22.85 -1.36 0.96
C LYS A 145 22.18 -0.01 1.18
#